data_AF-A0A7C1YUT3-F1
#
_entry.id   AF-A0A7C1YUT3-F1
#
_cell.length_a   1.000
_cell.length_b   1.000
_cell.length_c   1.000
_cell.angle_alpha   90.00
_cell.angle_beta   90.00
_cell.angle_gamma   90.00
#
_symmetry.space_group_name_H-M   'P 1'
#
loop_
_entity.id
_entity.type
_entity.pdbx_description
1 polymer ?
#
loop_
_entity_poly.entity_id
_entity_poly.type
_entity_poly.pdbx_seq_one_letter_code
_entity_poly.pdbx_strand_id
1 'polypeptide(L)'
;MRRFEVRVVGGILLIAAGALFLLQNLGVLVVSAYLWPLLFGAGGVIFLYVFLANRAHWWAVIPGFVLLSLAVLMALDRLAPQIGETWGGTLFLGGIGLGFWAVYFANREQWWAVIPGGVLLTIGLVAGLSSSLEGIEIGRFFFLGLGLTFGLLSFLPTPEGRMKWALIPAVVLLAIGLLITTAATAVLNYLGPAALILAGLYLIIRTFGSRPSR
;
A
#
# COMPACT_ATOMS: atom_id res chain seq x y z
N MET A 1 -4.14 2.90 33.67
CA MET A 1 -2.67 2.82 33.77
C MET A 1 -2.09 4.22 33.66
N ARG A 2 -1.16 4.58 34.54
CA ARG A 2 -0.53 5.92 34.49
C ARG A 2 0.40 5.97 33.27
N ARG A 3 0.48 7.12 32.57
CA ARG A 3 1.33 7.29 31.36
C ARG A 3 2.79 6.87 31.59
N PHE A 4 3.28 6.96 32.84
CA PHE A 4 4.59 6.51 33.26
C PHE A 4 4.76 4.99 33.16
N GLU A 5 3.80 4.21 33.66
CA GLU A 5 3.83 2.74 33.64
C GLU A 5 3.84 2.21 32.20
N VAL A 6 3.05 2.81 31.30
CA VAL A 6 3.01 2.43 29.89
C VAL A 6 4.37 2.64 29.21
N ARG A 7 5.07 3.73 29.54
CA ARG A 7 6.40 4.02 28.98
C ARG A 7 7.46 3.05 29.51
N VAL A 8 7.44 2.74 30.81
CA VAL A 8 8.39 1.80 31.42
C VAL A 8 8.17 0.38 30.89
N VAL A 9 6.93 -0.09 30.86
CA VAL A 9 6.58 -1.40 30.30
C VAL A 9 6.95 -1.48 28.82
N GLY A 10 6.62 -0.44 28.03
CA GLY A 10 7.02 -0.37 26.63
C GLY A 10 8.54 -0.40 26.43
N GLY A 11 9.29 0.32 27.26
CA GLY A 11 10.75 0.32 27.23
C GLY A 11 11.35 -1.05 27.57
N ILE A 12 10.84 -1.71 28.62
CA ILE A 12 11.29 -3.06 29.01
C ILE A 12 11.00 -4.06 27.90
N LEU A 13 9.81 -4.03 27.30
CA LEU A 13 9.45 -4.90 26.19
C LEU A 13 10.36 -4.67 24.96
N LEU A 14 10.66 -3.41 24.63
CA LEU A 14 11.58 -3.08 23.54
C LEU A 14 13.00 -3.59 23.81
N ILE A 15 13.52 -3.43 25.04
CA ILE A 15 14.83 -3.94 25.43
C ILE A 15 14.86 -5.47 25.33
N ALA A 16 13.84 -6.15 25.86
CA ALA A 16 13.73 -7.60 25.83
C ALA A 16 13.65 -8.14 24.39
N ALA A 17 12.83 -7.51 23.53
CA ALA A 17 12.73 -7.87 22.13
C ALA A 17 14.06 -7.65 21.39
N GLY A 18 14.71 -6.49 21.61
CA GLY A 18 16.01 -6.18 21.01
C GLY A 18 17.11 -7.16 21.43
N ALA A 19 17.17 -7.52 22.72
CA ALA A 19 18.12 -8.51 23.23
C ALA A 19 17.87 -9.90 22.64
N LEU A 20 16.60 -10.33 22.53
CA LEU A 20 16.24 -11.59 21.88
C LEU A 20 16.69 -11.63 20.42
N PHE A 21 16.39 -10.57 19.64
CA PHE A 21 16.83 -10.49 18.24
C PHE A 21 18.36 -10.48 18.10
N LEU A 22 19.07 -9.79 19.00
CA LEU A 22 20.53 -9.77 19.00
C LEU A 22 21.11 -11.16 19.25
N LEU A 23 20.61 -11.86 20.27
CA LEU A 23 21.04 -13.22 20.60
C LEU A 23 20.72 -14.22 19.48
N GLN A 24 19.57 -14.04 18.80
CA GLN A 24 19.22 -14.84 17.62
C GLN A 24 20.20 -14.60 16.46
N ASN A 25 20.52 -13.33 16.17
CA ASN A 25 21.45 -12.97 15.09
C ASN A 25 22.90 -13.39 15.37
N LEU A 26 23.32 -13.40 16.65
CA LEU A 26 24.63 -13.92 17.07
C LEU A 26 24.71 -15.45 17.03
N GLY A 27 23.63 -16.15 16.68
CA GLY A 27 23.58 -17.61 16.65
C GLY A 27 23.57 -18.26 18.03
N VAL A 28 23.41 -17.47 19.10
CA VAL A 28 23.36 -17.96 20.49
C VAL A 28 22.01 -18.60 20.80
N LEU A 29 20.92 -18.06 20.23
CA LEU A 29 19.57 -18.57 20.38
C LEU A 29 19.00 -19.06 19.04
N VAL A 30 18.68 -20.35 18.96
CA VAL A 30 17.90 -20.91 17.84
C VAL A 30 16.43 -20.83 18.19
N VAL A 31 15.77 -19.76 17.73
CA VAL A 31 14.33 -19.59 17.86
C VAL A 31 13.62 -20.39 16.78
N SER A 32 12.54 -21.09 17.15
CA SER A 32 11.70 -21.82 16.18
C SER A 32 11.24 -20.89 15.06
N ALA A 33 11.39 -21.36 13.82
CA ALA A 33 10.91 -20.67 12.63
C ALA A 33 9.42 -20.30 12.69
N TYR A 34 8.63 -21.08 13.43
CA TYR A 34 7.19 -20.91 13.55
C TYR A 34 6.77 -19.99 14.70
N LEU A 35 7.69 -19.61 15.59
CA LEU A 35 7.35 -18.78 16.74
C LEU A 35 6.77 -17.44 16.29
N TRP A 36 7.44 -16.75 15.38
CA TRP A 36 7.00 -15.44 14.90
C TRP A 36 5.64 -15.49 14.18
N PRO A 37 5.43 -16.34 13.15
CA PRO A 37 4.10 -16.51 12.55
C PRO A 37 3.00 -16.78 13.58
N LEU A 38 3.28 -17.62 14.59
CA LEU A 38 2.31 -17.94 15.63
C LEU A 38 1.99 -16.73 16.52
N LEU A 39 2.99 -15.97 16.95
CA LEU A 39 2.79 -14.77 17.78
C LEU A 39 2.03 -13.68 17.03
N PHE A 40 2.40 -13.41 15.77
CA PHE A 40 1.68 -12.46 14.92
C PHE A 40 0.24 -12.94 14.66
N GLY A 41 0.06 -14.24 14.38
CA GLY A 41 -1.25 -14.84 14.17
C GLY A 41 -2.14 -14.72 15.41
N ALA A 42 -1.61 -15.07 16.59
CA ALA A 42 -2.31 -14.93 17.86
C ALA A 42 -2.68 -13.47 18.16
N GLY A 43 -1.74 -12.54 17.96
CA GLY A 43 -2.00 -11.10 18.11
C GLY A 43 -3.12 -10.63 17.17
N GLY A 44 -3.09 -11.05 15.91
CA GLY A 44 -4.13 -10.74 14.94
C GLY A 44 -5.51 -11.26 15.34
N VAL A 45 -5.59 -12.51 15.80
CA VAL A 45 -6.83 -13.11 16.34
C VAL A 45 -7.34 -12.36 17.56
N ILE A 46 -6.45 -11.94 18.49
CA ILE A 46 -6.85 -11.16 19.67
C ILE A 46 -7.47 -9.82 19.25
N PHE A 47 -6.87 -9.10 18.30
CA PHE A 47 -7.45 -7.84 17.80
C PHE A 47 -8.80 -8.05 17.11
N LEU A 48 -8.94 -9.09 16.29
CA LEU A 48 -10.23 -9.44 15.70
C LEU A 48 -11.26 -9.82 16.76
N TYR A 49 -10.86 -10.53 17.82
CA TYR A 49 -11.73 -10.83 18.94
C TYR A 49 -12.19 -9.56 19.67
N VAL A 50 -11.32 -8.58 19.90
CA VAL A 50 -11.70 -7.26 20.48
C VAL A 50 -12.78 -6.59 19.64
N PHE A 51 -12.62 -6.60 18.32
CA PHE A 51 -13.63 -6.06 17.39
C PHE A 51 -14.96 -6.84 17.45
N LEU A 52 -14.89 -8.18 17.42
CA LEU A 52 -16.08 -9.03 17.46
C LEU A 52 -16.84 -8.91 18.79
N ALA A 53 -16.12 -8.77 19.90
CA ALA A 53 -16.68 -8.59 21.23
C ALA A 53 -17.39 -7.23 21.37
N ASN A 54 -16.84 -6.18 20.76
CA ASN A 54 -17.51 -4.88 20.70
C ASN A 54 -17.16 -4.12 19.42
N ARG A 55 -18.14 -4.08 18.50
CA ARG A 55 -18.04 -3.44 17.18
C ARG A 55 -17.74 -1.94 17.24
N ALA A 56 -17.93 -1.28 18.38
CA ALA A 56 -17.49 0.11 18.59
C ALA A 56 -15.96 0.27 18.46
N HIS A 57 -15.19 -0.80 18.75
CA HIS A 57 -13.74 -0.84 18.55
C HIS A 57 -13.36 -1.24 17.11
N TRP A 58 -14.00 -0.60 16.12
CA TRP A 58 -13.76 -0.86 14.69
C TRP A 58 -12.28 -0.79 14.29
N TRP A 59 -11.51 0.07 14.97
CA TRP A 59 -10.09 0.26 14.73
C TRP A 59 -9.28 -1.02 14.90
N ALA A 60 -9.72 -1.95 15.76
CA ALA A 60 -9.02 -3.20 16.05
C ALA A 60 -8.98 -4.16 14.85
N VAL A 61 -9.91 -4.01 13.89
CA VAL A 61 -9.92 -4.79 12.65
C VAL A 61 -8.64 -4.57 11.86
N ILE A 62 -8.15 -3.33 11.77
CA ILE A 62 -7.00 -2.99 10.93
C ILE A 62 -5.72 -3.67 11.45
N PRO A 63 -5.28 -3.50 12.72
CA PRO A 63 -4.17 -4.27 13.27
C PRO A 63 -4.41 -5.78 13.20
N GLY A 64 -5.65 -6.25 13.41
CA GLY A 64 -5.99 -7.66 13.30
C GLY A 64 -5.63 -8.24 11.92
N PHE A 65 -6.10 -7.61 10.85
CA PHE A 65 -5.79 -8.01 9.49
C PHE A 65 -4.31 -7.81 9.13
N VAL A 66 -3.66 -6.74 9.60
CA VAL A 66 -2.20 -6.54 9.38
C VAL A 66 -1.40 -7.69 9.98
N LEU A 67 -1.63 -8.03 11.26
CA LEU A 67 -0.89 -9.07 11.95
C LEU A 67 -1.18 -10.47 11.38
N LEU A 68 -2.43 -10.76 11.00
CA LEU A 68 -2.77 -11.99 10.31
C LEU A 68 -2.10 -12.08 8.94
N SER A 69 -2.07 -10.98 8.18
CA SER A 69 -1.42 -10.95 6.87
C SER A 69 0.09 -11.18 6.98
N LEU A 70 0.74 -10.61 8.00
CA LEU A 70 2.13 -10.91 8.34
C LEU A 70 2.33 -12.38 8.70
N ALA A 71 1.47 -12.92 9.56
CA ALA A 71 1.55 -14.32 9.96
C ALA A 71 1.44 -15.27 8.75
N VAL A 72 0.50 -15.01 7.86
CA VAL A 72 0.31 -15.77 6.61
C VAL A 72 1.53 -15.62 5.70
N LEU A 73 2.04 -14.41 5.49
CA LEU A 73 3.22 -14.18 4.67
C LEU A 73 4.44 -14.96 5.20
N MET A 74 4.73 -14.82 6.50
CA MET A 74 5.84 -15.52 7.13
C MET A 74 5.68 -17.05 7.09
N ALA A 75 4.45 -17.56 7.17
CA ALA A 75 4.19 -18.99 7.03
C ALA A 75 4.37 -19.45 5.57
N LEU A 76 3.93 -18.67 4.59
CA LEU A 76 4.09 -18.99 3.16
C LEU A 76 5.54 -19.00 2.73
N ASP A 77 6.36 -18.06 3.19
CA ASP A 77 7.80 -18.03 2.92
C ASP A 77 8.51 -19.32 3.35
N ARG A 78 7.89 -20.10 4.25
CA ARG A 78 8.42 -21.40 4.70
C ARG A 78 7.74 -22.59 4.04
N LEU A 79 6.41 -22.57 3.98
CA LEU A 79 5.60 -23.71 3.55
C LEU A 79 5.46 -23.78 2.02
N ALA A 80 5.47 -22.64 1.34
CA ALA A 80 5.35 -22.52 -0.09
C ALA A 80 6.14 -21.30 -0.61
N PRO A 81 7.49 -21.34 -0.58
CA PRO A 81 8.35 -20.19 -0.88
C PRO A 81 8.07 -19.55 -2.24
N GLN A 82 7.75 -20.37 -3.26
CA GLN A 82 7.43 -19.87 -4.61
C GLN A 82 6.16 -19.02 -4.62
N ILE A 83 5.18 -19.35 -3.78
CA ILE A 83 3.95 -18.56 -3.62
C ILE A 83 4.26 -17.28 -2.82
N GLY A 84 5.07 -17.38 -1.76
CA GLY A 84 5.50 -16.22 -0.97
C GLY A 84 6.25 -15.19 -1.82
N GLU A 85 7.20 -15.63 -2.63
CA GLU A 85 7.99 -14.76 -3.53
C GLU A 85 7.11 -14.06 -4.57
N THR A 86 6.15 -14.77 -5.17
CA THR A 86 5.32 -14.23 -6.27
C THR A 86 4.13 -13.42 -5.76
N TRP A 87 3.44 -13.89 -4.72
CA TRP A 87 2.16 -13.36 -4.26
C TRP A 87 2.21 -12.76 -2.86
N GLY A 88 3.36 -12.78 -2.19
CA GLY A 88 3.49 -12.30 -0.81
C GLY A 88 3.07 -10.84 -0.65
N GLY A 89 3.47 -9.98 -1.58
CA GLY A 89 3.02 -8.58 -1.61
C GLY A 89 1.50 -8.44 -1.80
N THR A 90 0.89 -9.24 -2.67
CA THR A 90 -0.56 -9.27 -2.89
C THR A 90 -1.32 -9.71 -1.66
N LEU A 91 -0.89 -10.80 -1.02
CA LEU A 91 -1.55 -11.34 0.16
C LEU A 91 -1.40 -10.40 1.35
N PHE A 92 -0.22 -9.79 1.51
CA PHE A 92 0.01 -8.84 2.58
C PHE A 92 -0.82 -7.57 2.40
N LEU A 93 -0.68 -6.87 1.28
CA LEU A 93 -1.40 -5.62 1.03
C LEU A 93 -2.90 -5.85 0.86
N GLY A 94 -3.27 -6.94 0.18
CA GLY A 94 -4.67 -7.33 -0.01
C GLY A 94 -5.34 -7.66 1.31
N GLY A 95 -4.66 -8.38 2.21
CA GLY A 95 -5.16 -8.66 3.55
C GLY A 95 -5.37 -7.40 4.39
N ILE A 96 -4.46 -6.42 4.33
CA ILE A 96 -4.67 -5.11 4.98
C ILE A 96 -5.85 -4.39 4.34
N GLY A 97 -5.95 -4.41 3.01
CA GLY A 97 -7.08 -3.85 2.26
C GLY A 97 -8.43 -4.44 2.71
N LEU A 98 -8.49 -5.76 2.92
CA LEU A 98 -9.66 -6.45 3.47
C LEU A 98 -10.01 -5.96 4.89
N GLY A 99 -9.01 -5.61 5.70
CA GLY A 99 -9.23 -5.00 7.00
C GLY A 99 -9.99 -3.68 6.91
N PHE A 100 -9.62 -2.80 5.97
CA PHE A 100 -10.36 -1.55 5.72
C PHE A 100 -11.77 -1.80 5.16
N TRP A 101 -11.93 -2.78 4.27
CA TRP A 101 -13.26 -3.17 3.79
C TRP A 101 -14.15 -3.69 4.92
N ALA A 102 -13.60 -4.50 5.82
CA ALA A 102 -14.30 -4.98 7.00
C ALA A 102 -14.74 -3.82 7.92
N VAL A 103 -13.93 -2.75 8.07
CA VAL A 103 -14.34 -1.53 8.78
C VAL A 103 -15.56 -0.88 8.11
N TYR A 104 -15.53 -0.68 6.78
CA TYR A 104 -16.65 -0.10 6.05
C TYR A 104 -17.93 -0.94 6.15
N PHE A 105 -17.83 -2.27 6.04
CA PHE A 105 -18.98 -3.16 6.17
C PHE A 105 -19.53 -3.23 7.60
N ALA A 106 -18.68 -3.01 8.61
CA ALA A 106 -19.10 -2.97 10.00
C ALA A 106 -19.86 -1.69 10.35
N ASN A 107 -19.43 -0.55 9.81
CA ASN A 107 -20.14 0.73 9.95
C ASN A 107 -19.99 1.56 8.66
N ARG A 108 -21.10 1.78 7.96
CA ARG A 108 -21.16 2.54 6.69
C ARG A 108 -20.84 4.03 6.87
N GLU A 109 -20.88 4.55 8.10
CA GLU A 109 -20.36 5.89 8.43
C GLU A 109 -18.85 5.99 8.19
N GLN A 110 -18.12 4.87 8.30
CA GLN A 110 -16.68 4.80 8.06
C GLN A 110 -16.37 4.66 6.55
N TRP A 111 -17.04 5.45 5.72
CA TRP A 111 -16.91 5.42 4.26
C TRP A 111 -15.47 5.68 3.78
N TRP A 112 -14.71 6.45 4.56
CA TRP A 112 -13.32 6.76 4.27
C TRP A 112 -12.47 5.51 4.10
N ALA A 113 -12.83 4.38 4.75
CA ALA A 113 -12.07 3.13 4.71
C ALA A 113 -12.05 2.48 3.33
N VAL A 114 -13.03 2.79 2.47
CA VAL A 114 -13.07 2.30 1.08
C VAL A 114 -11.87 2.79 0.27
N ILE A 115 -11.38 4.00 0.54
CA ILE A 115 -10.25 4.59 -0.18
C ILE A 115 -8.95 3.81 0.11
N PRO A 116 -8.44 3.71 1.36
CA PRO A 116 -7.24 2.93 1.64
C PRO A 116 -7.46 1.45 1.33
N GLY A 117 -8.66 0.91 1.55
CA GLY A 117 -9.00 -0.47 1.17
C GLY A 117 -8.82 -0.73 -0.34
N GLY A 118 -9.41 0.11 -1.19
CA GLY A 118 -9.28 -0.01 -2.64
C GLY A 118 -7.87 0.28 -3.17
N VAL A 119 -7.18 1.27 -2.59
CA VAL A 119 -5.77 1.57 -2.90
C VAL A 119 -4.87 0.37 -2.59
N LEU A 120 -5.01 -0.23 -1.40
CA LEU A 120 -4.20 -1.39 -1.01
C LEU A 120 -4.51 -2.64 -1.84
N LEU A 121 -5.78 -2.86 -2.22
CA LEU A 121 -6.12 -3.93 -3.15
C LEU A 121 -5.51 -3.67 -4.54
N THR A 122 -5.49 -2.43 -5.01
CA THR A 122 -4.87 -2.05 -6.29
C THR A 122 -3.37 -2.28 -6.25
N ILE A 123 -2.67 -1.82 -5.20
CA ILE A 123 -1.23 -2.02 -5.06
C ILE A 123 -0.93 -3.52 -4.89
N GLY A 124 -1.74 -4.25 -4.13
CA GLY A 124 -1.61 -5.70 -3.98
C GLY A 124 -1.76 -6.45 -5.30
N LEU A 125 -2.73 -6.07 -6.13
CA LEU A 125 -2.91 -6.62 -7.47
C LEU A 125 -1.69 -6.33 -8.37
N VAL A 126 -1.25 -5.08 -8.40
CA VAL A 126 -0.10 -4.66 -9.19
C VAL A 126 1.18 -5.37 -8.73
N ALA A 127 1.35 -5.58 -7.42
CA ALA A 127 2.48 -6.32 -6.86
C ALA A 127 2.48 -7.80 -7.27
N GLY A 128 1.31 -8.45 -7.35
CA GLY A 128 1.24 -9.86 -7.78
C GLY A 128 1.42 -10.05 -9.27
N LEU A 129 1.07 -9.02 -10.05
CA LEU A 129 1.23 -9.04 -11.49
C LEU A 129 2.58 -8.47 -11.94
N SER A 130 3.42 -7.95 -11.04
CA SER A 130 4.65 -7.26 -11.42
C SER A 130 5.68 -8.15 -12.13
N SER A 131 5.61 -9.47 -11.96
CA SER A 131 6.44 -10.43 -12.71
C SER A 131 5.99 -10.61 -14.16
N SER A 132 4.73 -10.29 -14.46
CA SER A 132 4.10 -10.49 -15.77
C SER A 132 3.82 -9.19 -16.53
N LEU A 133 3.88 -8.05 -15.84
CA LEU A 133 3.61 -6.73 -16.39
C LEU A 133 4.90 -5.92 -16.55
N GLU A 134 5.01 -5.22 -17.66
CA GLU A 134 6.07 -4.22 -17.86
C GLU A 134 5.70 -2.88 -17.19
N GLY A 135 6.68 -2.01 -16.96
CA GLY A 135 6.51 -0.76 -16.17
C GLY A 135 5.35 0.14 -16.61
N ILE A 136 5.03 0.18 -17.90
CA ILE A 136 3.90 0.97 -18.43
C ILE A 136 2.56 0.34 -18.02
N GLU A 137 2.46 -0.98 -18.07
CA GLU A 137 1.25 -1.71 -17.71
C GLU A 137 0.99 -1.62 -16.21
N ILE A 138 2.05 -1.67 -15.39
CA ILE A 138 2.00 -1.42 -13.94
C ILE A 138 1.32 -0.06 -13.66
N GLY A 139 1.78 1.00 -14.32
CA GLY A 139 1.18 2.34 -14.20
C GLY A 139 -0.28 2.36 -14.62
N ARG A 140 -0.62 1.73 -15.75
CA ARG A 140 -2.01 1.61 -16.23
C ARG A 140 -2.91 0.94 -15.20
N PHE A 141 -2.56 -0.25 -14.71
CA PHE A 141 -3.38 -0.98 -13.74
C PHE A 141 -3.50 -0.23 -12.41
N PHE A 142 -2.44 0.46 -11.98
CA PHE A 142 -2.48 1.32 -10.81
C PHE A 142 -3.51 2.45 -10.95
N PHE A 143 -3.43 3.26 -12.01
CA PHE A 143 -4.37 4.37 -12.21
C PHE A 143 -5.81 3.90 -12.44
N LEU A 144 -6.01 2.80 -13.18
CA LEU A 144 -7.32 2.20 -13.35
C LEU A 144 -7.92 1.71 -12.02
N GLY A 145 -7.15 1.01 -11.18
CA GLY A 145 -7.61 0.53 -9.88
C GLY A 145 -7.97 1.66 -8.91
N LEU A 146 -7.18 2.75 -8.91
CA LEU A 146 -7.53 3.96 -8.16
C LEU A 146 -8.82 4.61 -8.70
N GLY A 147 -8.95 4.72 -10.02
CA GLY A 147 -10.14 5.25 -10.68
C GLY A 147 -11.40 4.44 -10.35
N LEU A 148 -11.29 3.11 -10.33
CA LEU A 148 -12.36 2.20 -9.88
C LEU A 148 -12.68 2.38 -8.40
N THR A 149 -11.69 2.61 -7.54
CA THR A 149 -11.91 2.86 -6.10
C THR A 149 -12.75 4.13 -5.88
N PHE A 150 -12.39 5.23 -6.53
CA PHE A 150 -13.17 6.47 -6.44
C PHE A 150 -14.52 6.38 -7.16
N GLY A 151 -14.58 5.64 -8.28
CA GLY A 151 -15.82 5.35 -8.98
C GLY A 151 -16.80 4.61 -8.07
N LEU A 152 -16.34 3.53 -7.42
CA LEU A 152 -17.11 2.78 -6.44
C LEU A 152 -17.57 3.68 -5.28
N LEU A 153 -16.65 4.48 -4.71
CA LEU A 153 -16.95 5.42 -3.64
C LEU A 153 -18.12 6.37 -4.02
N SER A 154 -18.17 6.83 -5.27
CA SER A 154 -19.24 7.73 -5.73
C SER A 154 -20.63 7.07 -5.79
N PHE A 155 -20.69 5.74 -5.94
CA PHE A 155 -21.94 4.99 -6.00
C PHE A 155 -22.42 4.49 -4.64
N LEU A 156 -21.50 4.30 -3.69
CA LEU A 156 -21.81 3.77 -2.37
C LEU A 156 -22.76 4.72 -1.60
N PRO A 157 -23.84 4.19 -1.02
CA PRO A 157 -24.68 4.96 -0.13
C PRO A 157 -23.93 5.20 1.18
N THR A 158 -23.77 6.47 1.55
CA THR A 158 -23.28 6.86 2.89
C THR A 158 -24.37 7.63 3.64
N PRO A 159 -24.23 7.79 4.97
CA PRO A 159 -25.21 8.53 5.77
C PRO A 159 -25.46 9.96 5.30
N GLU A 160 -24.48 10.57 4.62
CA GLU A 160 -24.53 11.94 4.09
C GLU A 160 -25.05 11.98 2.63
N GLY A 161 -25.41 10.84 2.04
CA GLY A 161 -25.86 10.72 0.66
C GLY A 161 -24.74 10.30 -0.31
N ARG A 162 -24.94 10.47 -1.62
CA ARG A 162 -23.96 10.02 -2.62
C ARG A 162 -22.80 11.00 -2.74
N MET A 163 -21.57 10.50 -2.65
CA MET A 163 -20.33 11.28 -2.72
C MET A 163 -19.95 11.64 -4.17
N LYS A 164 -20.71 12.54 -4.79
CA LYS A 164 -20.47 12.99 -6.19
C LYS A 164 -19.09 13.59 -6.41
N TRP A 165 -18.45 14.13 -5.38
CA TRP A 165 -17.10 14.68 -5.47
C TRP A 165 -16.08 13.64 -5.96
N ALA A 166 -16.29 12.35 -5.65
CA ALA A 166 -15.40 11.26 -6.02
C ALA A 166 -15.45 10.94 -7.53
N LEU A 167 -16.46 11.42 -8.27
CA LEU A 167 -16.55 11.24 -9.72
C LEU A 167 -15.42 11.95 -10.47
N ILE A 168 -15.01 13.13 -10.00
CA ILE A 168 -13.93 13.90 -10.64
C ILE A 168 -12.61 13.13 -10.62
N PRO A 169 -12.08 12.69 -9.45
CA PRO A 169 -10.87 11.88 -9.43
C PRO A 169 -11.07 10.54 -10.13
N ALA A 170 -12.24 9.90 -10.02
CA ALA A 170 -12.52 8.65 -10.73
C ALA A 170 -12.33 8.79 -12.25
N VAL A 171 -12.98 9.80 -12.86
CA VAL A 171 -12.91 10.04 -14.31
C VAL A 171 -11.49 10.41 -14.73
N VAL A 172 -10.81 11.29 -13.98
CA VAL A 172 -9.44 11.69 -14.30
C VAL A 172 -8.48 10.50 -14.24
N LEU A 173 -8.55 9.69 -13.19
CA LEU A 173 -7.67 8.53 -13.01
C LEU A 173 -7.97 7.43 -14.04
N LEU A 174 -9.24 7.18 -14.35
CA LEU A 174 -9.62 6.25 -15.40
C LEU A 174 -9.15 6.74 -16.77
N ALA A 175 -9.32 8.03 -17.08
CA ALA A 175 -8.84 8.61 -18.32
C ALA A 175 -7.31 8.48 -18.42
N ILE A 176 -6.57 8.82 -17.37
CA ILE A 176 -5.11 8.64 -17.33
C ILE A 176 -4.75 7.17 -17.54
N GLY A 177 -5.38 6.23 -16.82
CA GLY A 177 -5.15 4.80 -16.99
C GLY A 177 -5.41 4.32 -18.41
N LEU A 178 -6.50 4.76 -19.06
CA LEU A 178 -6.83 4.41 -20.43
C LEU A 178 -5.89 5.05 -21.47
N LEU A 179 -5.39 6.25 -21.19
CA LEU A 179 -4.44 6.96 -22.06
C LEU A 179 -3.01 6.41 -21.97
N ILE A 180 -2.65 5.75 -20.85
CA ILE A 180 -1.38 5.04 -20.70
C ILE A 180 -1.40 3.85 -21.67
N THR A 181 -0.78 4.08 -22.83
CA THR A 181 -0.58 3.10 -23.90
C THR A 181 0.88 3.14 -24.33
N THR A 182 1.37 2.01 -24.85
CA THR A 182 2.74 1.88 -25.37
C THR A 182 3.06 2.89 -26.49
N ALA A 183 2.05 3.28 -27.28
CA ALA A 183 2.19 4.29 -28.33
C ALA A 183 2.39 5.71 -27.77
N ALA A 184 1.65 6.10 -26.73
CA ALA A 184 1.75 7.43 -26.12
C ALA A 184 3.12 7.66 -25.47
N THR A 185 3.70 6.62 -24.86
CA THR A 185 5.04 6.67 -24.25
C THR A 185 6.16 6.76 -25.28
N ALA A 186 6.00 6.16 -26.47
CA ALA A 186 6.98 6.30 -27.53
C ALA A 186 7.19 7.78 -27.88
N VAL A 187 6.11 8.55 -28.01
CA VAL A 187 6.15 10.00 -28.26
C VAL A 187 6.80 10.75 -27.08
N LEU A 188 6.42 10.43 -25.84
CA LEU A 188 6.98 11.06 -24.63
C LEU A 188 8.48 10.80 -24.47
N ASN A 189 8.96 9.62 -24.87
CA ASN A 189 10.38 9.26 -24.88
C ASN A 189 11.21 10.13 -25.83
N TYR A 190 10.59 10.71 -26.88
CA TYR A 190 11.26 11.68 -27.75
C TYR A 190 11.08 13.12 -27.28
N LEU A 191 9.96 13.45 -26.62
CA LEU A 191 9.67 14.81 -26.15
C LEU A 191 10.67 15.30 -25.10
N GLY A 192 11.07 14.44 -24.14
CA GLY A 192 12.07 14.80 -23.13
C GLY A 192 13.42 15.18 -23.75
N PRO A 193 14.07 14.29 -24.53
CA PRO A 193 15.29 14.59 -25.26
C PRO A 193 15.15 15.80 -26.21
N ALA A 194 14.04 15.91 -26.95
CA ALA A 194 13.81 17.04 -27.85
C ALA A 194 13.72 18.38 -27.09
N ALA A 195 13.03 18.41 -25.95
CA ALA A 195 12.96 19.60 -25.11
C ALA A 195 14.34 19.98 -24.54
N LEU A 196 15.15 19.01 -24.13
CA LEU A 196 16.53 19.24 -23.70
C LEU A 196 17.41 19.79 -24.83
N ILE A 197 17.29 19.25 -26.04
CA ILE A 197 18.01 19.74 -27.23
C ILE A 197 17.62 21.19 -27.53
N LEU A 198 16.31 21.49 -27.56
CA LEU A 198 15.81 22.85 -27.82
C LEU A 198 16.22 23.84 -26.73
N ALA A 199 16.18 23.43 -25.46
CA ALA A 199 16.65 24.25 -24.34
C ALA A 199 18.15 24.53 -24.45
N GLY A 200 18.97 23.51 -24.77
CA GLY A 200 20.40 23.66 -25.01
C GLY A 200 20.69 24.63 -26.16
N LEU A 201 19.97 24.49 -27.27
CA LEU A 201 20.09 25.38 -28.43
C LEU A 201 19.71 26.82 -28.08
N TYR A 202 18.63 27.02 -27.32
CA TYR A 202 18.20 28.33 -26.83
C TYR A 202 19.28 28.99 -25.96
N LEU A 203 19.90 28.25 -25.04
CA LEU A 203 20.98 28.76 -24.19
C LEU A 203 22.21 29.18 -25.00
N ILE A 204 22.59 28.41 -26.03
CA ILE A 204 23.68 28.75 -26.95
C ILE A 204 23.38 30.06 -27.67
N ILE A 205 22.22 30.17 -28.32
CA ILE A 205 21.81 31.35 -29.08
C ILE A 205 21.78 32.60 -28.18
N ARG A 206 21.24 32.47 -26.98
CA ARG A 206 21.20 33.57 -26.00
C ARG A 206 22.60 34.06 -25.61
N THR A 207 23.57 33.15 -25.51
CA THR A 207 24.95 33.48 -25.13
C THR A 207 25.68 34.23 -26.25
N PHE A 208 25.50 33.85 -27.50
CA PHE A 208 26.08 34.55 -28.65
C PHE A 208 25.38 35.88 -28.96
N GLY A 209 24.07 35.99 -28.71
CA GLY A 209 23.31 37.24 -28.88
C GLY A 209 23.56 38.29 -27.79
N SER A 210 24.15 37.92 -26.65
CA SER A 210 24.43 38.83 -25.53
C SER A 210 25.84 39.43 -25.54
N ARG A 211 26.64 39.21 -26.61
CA ARG A 211 27.95 39.85 -26.76
C ARG A 211 27.75 41.30 -27.26
N PRO A 212 28.01 42.34 -26.45
CA PRO A 212 28.10 43.70 -26.98
C PRO A 212 29.33 43.74 -27.89
N SER A 213 29.16 44.22 -29.12
CA SER A 213 30.27 44.58 -30.00
C SER A 213 31.18 45.56 -29.24
N ARG A 214 32.40 45.13 -28.91
CA ARG A 214 33.49 46.03 -28.55
C ARG A 214 34.00 46.73 -29.79
#